data_AF-A0A8C5TB43-F1
#
_entry.id   AF-A0A8C5TB43-F1
#
_cell.length_a   1.000
_cell.length_b   1.000
_cell.length_c   1.000
_cell.angle_alpha   90.00
_cell.angle_beta   90.00
_cell.angle_gamma   90.00
#
_symmetry.space_group_name_H-M   'P 1'
#
loop_
_entity.id
_entity.type
_entity.pdbx_description
1 polymer ?
#
loop_
_entity_poly.entity_id
_entity_poly.type
_entity_poly.pdbx_seq_one_letter_code
_entity_poly.pdbx_strand_id
1 'polypeptide(L)'
;MPFGLKLRRTRRYNVLSKNCFVTRIRLLDSNVIECTLSVESTGQECLEAVAQRLELRETHYFGLWFLSKSQQDRWVELEKPLKKQLDKFANEPLLFFGVMFYVPSVSRLQQEVTRYQYYLQVKKDVLDGRLISSFEQGIRLAGLAVQADFGDYNQFESHDFLREYVLFPMDWTQDEAVLEELTQKVAQEHRTHSIYTLRFNEHV
;
A
#
# COMPACT_ATOMS: atom_id res chain seq x y z
N MET A 1 -70.56 17.37 -14.34
CA MET A 1 -69.40 16.60 -13.85
C MET A 1 -68.12 17.31 -14.28
N PRO A 2 -67.21 17.60 -13.35
CA PRO A 2 -65.82 17.25 -13.64
C PRO A 2 -65.15 16.58 -12.43
N PHE A 3 -64.40 15.52 -12.72
CA PHE A 3 -63.65 14.72 -11.75
C PHE A 3 -62.39 15.47 -11.32
N GLY A 4 -62.30 15.82 -10.04
CA GLY A 4 -61.08 16.35 -9.42
C GLY A 4 -60.10 15.22 -9.10
N LEU A 5 -59.24 14.86 -10.05
CA LEU A 5 -58.09 13.99 -9.79
C LEU A 5 -57.11 14.71 -8.86
N LYS A 6 -57.17 14.42 -7.55
CA LYS A 6 -56.14 14.81 -6.59
C LYS A 6 -54.89 13.99 -6.89
N LEU A 7 -53.95 14.55 -7.66
CA LEU A 7 -52.58 14.03 -7.73
C LEU A 7 -51.99 14.11 -6.32
N ARG A 8 -51.94 12.97 -5.64
CA ARG A 8 -51.17 12.80 -4.42
C ARG A 8 -49.71 13.05 -4.81
N ARG A 9 -49.14 14.18 -4.36
CA ARG A 9 -47.70 14.42 -4.48
C ARG A 9 -46.99 13.24 -3.82
N THR A 10 -46.50 12.31 -4.62
CA THR A 10 -45.53 11.32 -4.18
C THR A 10 -44.35 12.13 -3.68
N ARG A 11 -44.17 12.19 -2.36
CA ARG A 11 -42.89 12.58 -1.79
C ARG A 11 -41.91 11.60 -2.39
N ARG A 12 -41.15 12.05 -3.39
CA ARG A 12 -39.92 11.36 -3.79
C ARG A 12 -39.14 11.23 -2.50
N TYR A 13 -39.01 10.01 -2.00
CA TYR A 13 -38.11 9.72 -0.91
C TYR A 13 -36.73 10.09 -1.44
N ASN A 14 -36.26 11.29 -1.13
CA ASN A 14 -34.83 11.54 -1.07
C ASN A 14 -34.34 10.66 0.07
N VAL A 15 -33.97 9.42 -0.24
CA VAL A 15 -33.19 8.60 0.68
C VAL A 15 -31.87 9.33 0.82
N LEU A 16 -31.78 10.04 1.93
CA LEU A 16 -30.71 10.95 2.28
C LEU A 16 -29.40 10.17 2.30
N SER A 17 -28.48 10.58 1.43
CA SER A 17 -27.03 10.39 1.52
C SER A 17 -26.40 10.96 2.82
N LYS A 18 -27.15 11.05 3.92
CA LYS A 18 -26.74 11.73 5.16
C LYS A 18 -25.95 10.86 6.14
N ASN A 19 -25.86 9.54 5.91
CA ASN A 19 -25.23 8.61 6.85
C ASN A 19 -24.01 7.89 6.25
N CYS A 20 -23.45 8.38 5.15
CA CYS A 20 -22.22 7.82 4.58
C CYS A 20 -21.12 8.88 4.50
N PHE A 21 -19.87 8.44 4.49
CA PHE A 21 -18.71 9.25 4.23
C PHE A 21 -17.78 8.54 3.25
N VAL A 22 -16.96 9.31 2.55
CA VAL A 22 -15.91 8.79 1.66
C VAL A 22 -14.58 9.02 2.34
N THR A 23 -13.73 7.99 2.35
CA THR A 23 -12.34 8.10 2.78
C THR A 23 -11.43 7.56 1.69
N ARG A 24 -10.25 8.17 1.57
CA ARG A 24 -9.18 7.68 0.69
C ARG A 24 -8.27 6.76 1.48
N ILE A 25 -7.85 5.66 0.86
CA ILE A 25 -6.87 4.73 1.41
C ILE A 25 -5.71 4.64 0.43
N ARG A 26 -4.52 5.01 0.87
CA ARG A 26 -3.28 4.77 0.15
C ARG A 26 -2.77 3.35 0.44
N LEU A 27 -2.60 2.56 -0.61
CA LEU A 27 -2.10 1.20 -0.58
C LEU A 27 -0.56 1.18 -0.61
N LEU A 28 0.03 -0.01 -0.44
CA LEU A 28 1.47 -0.20 -0.36
C LEU A 28 2.18 -0.05 -1.71
N ASP A 29 1.46 -0.24 -2.81
CA ASP A 29 1.89 0.03 -4.18
C ASP A 29 1.73 1.52 -4.58
N SER A 30 1.41 2.38 -3.61
CA SER A 30 1.12 3.82 -3.78
C SER A 30 -0.20 4.15 -4.48
N ASN A 31 -0.98 3.16 -4.93
CA ASN A 31 -2.31 3.39 -5.46
C ASN A 31 -3.24 3.92 -4.36
N VAL A 32 -4.23 4.73 -4.76
CA VAL A 32 -5.22 5.27 -3.84
C VAL A 32 -6.59 4.76 -4.25
N ILE A 33 -7.30 4.17 -3.30
CA ILE A 33 -8.68 3.73 -3.48
C ILE A 33 -9.61 4.56 -2.61
N GLU A 34 -10.86 4.67 -3.05
CA GLU A 34 -11.92 5.34 -2.30
C GLU A 34 -12.91 4.31 -1.75
N CYS A 35 -13.21 4.42 -0.46
CA CYS A 35 -14.24 3.63 0.21
C CYS A 35 -15.37 4.55 0.66
N THR A 36 -16.58 4.25 0.20
CA THR A 36 -17.82 4.84 0.73
C THR A 36 -18.33 3.94 1.85
N LEU A 37 -18.35 4.48 3.07
CA LEU A 37 -18.69 3.75 4.28
C LEU A 37 -19.86 4.43 5.01
N SER A 38 -20.62 3.67 5.78
CA SER A 38 -21.59 4.24 6.71
C SER A 38 -20.86 4.98 7.83
N VAL A 39 -21.43 6.04 8.41
CA VAL A 39 -20.85 6.75 9.57
C VAL A 39 -20.70 5.88 10.82
N GLU A 40 -21.44 4.77 10.87
CA GLU A 40 -21.36 3.75 11.92
C GLU A 40 -20.30 2.69 11.62
N SER A 41 -19.78 2.64 10.39
CA SER A 41 -18.86 1.59 9.99
C SER A 41 -17.57 1.61 10.79
N THR A 42 -17.09 0.43 11.14
CA THR A 42 -15.91 0.23 11.96
C THR A 42 -14.62 0.28 11.11
N GLY A 43 -13.48 0.33 11.78
CA GLY A 43 -12.20 0.18 11.08
C GLY A 43 -12.05 -1.20 10.44
N GLN A 44 -12.61 -2.24 11.07
CA GLN A 44 -12.61 -3.61 10.57
C GLN A 44 -13.33 -3.72 9.23
N GLU A 45 -14.55 -3.18 9.10
CA GLU A 45 -15.30 -3.19 7.84
C GLU A 45 -14.55 -2.44 6.72
N CYS A 46 -13.85 -1.36 7.06
CA CYS A 46 -13.01 -0.65 6.10
C CYS A 46 -11.81 -1.50 5.67
N LEU A 47 -11.13 -2.17 6.61
CA LEU A 47 -10.01 -3.05 6.31
C LEU A 47 -10.44 -4.22 5.44
N GLU A 48 -11.60 -4.82 5.71
CA GLU A 48 -12.20 -5.89 4.91
C GLU A 48 -12.51 -5.41 3.48
N ALA A 49 -13.01 -4.19 3.30
CA ALA A 49 -13.25 -3.62 1.97
C ALA A 49 -11.95 -3.37 1.17
N VAL A 50 -10.83 -3.11 1.86
CA VAL A 50 -9.50 -3.05 1.23
C VAL A 50 -9.02 -4.45 0.89
N ALA A 51 -9.13 -5.38 1.84
CA ALA A 51 -8.70 -6.77 1.68
C ALA A 51 -9.45 -7.46 0.53
N GLN A 52 -10.75 -7.22 0.37
CA GLN A 52 -11.53 -7.75 -0.74
C GLN A 52 -11.01 -7.28 -2.10
N ARG A 53 -10.61 -6.00 -2.22
CA ARG A 53 -10.03 -5.47 -3.46
C ARG A 53 -8.66 -6.05 -3.78
N LEU A 54 -7.90 -6.41 -2.75
CA LEU A 54 -6.59 -7.04 -2.87
C LEU A 54 -6.66 -8.57 -2.87
N GLU A 55 -7.86 -9.17 -2.84
CA GLU A 55 -8.05 -10.63 -2.71
C GLU A 55 -7.32 -11.26 -1.50
N LEU A 56 -7.14 -10.45 -0.45
CA LEU A 56 -6.40 -10.78 0.74
C LEU A 56 -7.32 -11.45 1.78
N ARG A 57 -6.96 -12.67 2.22
CA ARG A 57 -7.68 -13.43 3.25
C ARG A 57 -6.97 -13.39 4.60
N GLU A 58 -5.64 -13.31 4.61
CA GLU A 58 -4.81 -13.22 5.82
C GLU A 58 -4.77 -11.79 6.40
N THR A 59 -5.95 -11.21 6.66
CA THR A 59 -6.10 -9.79 7.06
C THR A 59 -5.52 -9.47 8.43
N HIS A 60 -5.31 -10.47 9.29
CA HIS A 60 -4.78 -10.32 10.66
C HIS A 60 -3.34 -9.78 10.73
N TYR A 61 -2.61 -9.74 9.61
CA TYR A 61 -1.28 -9.11 9.53
C TYR A 61 -1.33 -7.61 9.24
N PHE A 62 -2.47 -7.09 8.82
CA PHE A 62 -2.59 -5.76 8.26
C PHE A 62 -3.49 -4.86 9.11
N GLY A 63 -3.31 -3.56 8.90
CA GLY A 63 -4.14 -2.56 9.52
C GLY A 63 -4.24 -1.32 8.65
N LEU A 64 -4.99 -0.36 9.18
CA LEU A 64 -5.09 0.98 8.64
C LEU A 64 -4.51 1.95 9.65
N TRP A 65 -3.77 2.94 9.19
CA TRP A 65 -3.29 4.04 10.03
C TRP A 65 -3.54 5.38 9.36
N PHE A 66 -3.52 6.45 10.15
CA PHE A 66 -3.64 7.81 9.67
C PHE A 66 -2.65 8.72 10.41
N LEU A 67 -2.31 9.85 9.77
CA LEU A 67 -1.54 10.89 10.41
C LEU A 67 -2.44 11.70 11.33
N SER A 68 -2.11 11.71 12.62
CA SER A 68 -2.87 12.47 13.62
C SER A 68 -2.63 13.97 13.51
N LYS A 69 -3.49 14.78 14.12
CA LYS A 69 -3.34 16.25 14.22
C LYS A 69 -2.02 16.67 14.88
N SER A 70 -1.39 15.79 15.65
CA SER A 70 -0.07 15.97 16.25
C SER A 70 1.09 15.45 15.39
N GLN A 71 0.85 15.16 14.09
CA GLN A 71 1.86 14.64 13.15
C GLN A 71 2.50 13.33 13.59
N GLN A 72 1.73 12.47 14.27
CA GLN A 72 2.15 11.12 14.64
C GLN A 72 1.30 10.07 13.93
N ASP A 73 1.94 9.00 13.49
CA ASP A 73 1.26 7.84 12.90
C ASP A 73 0.40 7.16 13.96
N ARG A 74 -0.88 6.96 13.66
CA ARG A 74 -1.83 6.31 14.55
C ARG A 74 -2.59 5.20 13.83
N TRP A 75 -2.48 3.98 14.34
CA TRP A 75 -3.29 2.86 13.90
C TRP A 75 -4.77 3.05 14.25
N VAL A 76 -5.64 2.68 13.32
CA VAL A 76 -7.08 2.64 13.49
C VAL A 76 -7.43 1.55 14.49
N GLU A 77 -8.29 1.87 15.44
CA GLU A 77 -8.88 0.90 16.35
C GLU A 77 -10.02 0.19 15.60
N LEU A 78 -9.77 -1.03 15.12
CA LEU A 78 -10.63 -1.72 14.16
C LEU A 78 -12.07 -1.94 14.67
N GLU A 79 -12.24 -2.17 15.97
CA GLU A 79 -13.54 -2.39 16.62
C GLU A 79 -14.38 -1.11 16.82
N LYS A 80 -13.82 0.08 16.53
CA LYS A 80 -14.48 1.36 16.79
C LYS A 80 -14.95 2.03 15.50
N PRO A 81 -16.02 2.85 15.53
CA PRO A 81 -16.49 3.59 14.35
C PRO A 81 -15.37 4.45 13.75
N LEU A 82 -15.05 4.20 12.49
CA LEU A 82 -13.91 4.83 11.81
C LEU A 82 -14.10 6.34 11.68
N LYS A 83 -15.30 6.80 11.30
CA LYS A 83 -15.62 8.23 11.15
C LYS A 83 -15.31 9.03 12.40
N LYS A 84 -15.68 8.50 13.58
CA LYS A 84 -15.43 9.16 14.88
C LYS A 84 -13.95 9.28 15.19
N GLN A 85 -13.15 8.28 14.82
CA GLN A 85 -11.70 8.29 15.01
C GLN A 85 -11.05 9.34 14.12
N LEU A 86 -11.42 9.38 12.84
CA LEU A 86 -10.90 10.35 11.87
C LEU A 86 -11.24 11.79 12.27
N ASP A 87 -12.50 12.09 12.58
CA ASP A 87 -12.91 13.45 12.96
C ASP A 87 -12.17 13.95 14.21
N LYS A 88 -12.00 13.07 15.18
CA LYS A 88 -11.38 13.40 16.46
C LYS A 88 -9.87 13.58 16.31
N PHE A 89 -9.20 12.66 15.64
CA PHE A 89 -7.74 12.52 15.73
C PHE A 89 -6.98 12.77 14.43
N ALA A 90 -7.57 12.54 13.26
CA ALA A 90 -6.85 12.62 11.99
C ALA A 90 -6.62 14.07 11.57
N ASN A 91 -5.45 14.32 10.97
CA ASN A 91 -5.11 15.59 10.33
C ASN A 91 -5.87 15.76 9.01
N GLU A 92 -6.00 14.68 8.24
CA GLU A 92 -6.64 14.63 6.92
C GLU A 92 -7.48 13.37 6.78
N PRO A 93 -8.49 13.34 5.88
CA PRO A 93 -9.29 12.15 5.58
C PRO A 93 -8.53 11.19 4.64
N LEU A 94 -7.29 10.84 5.01
CA LEU A 94 -6.43 9.90 4.31
C LEU A 94 -5.97 8.80 5.29
N LEU A 95 -6.29 7.56 4.91
CA LEU A 95 -5.80 6.36 5.56
C LEU A 95 -4.67 5.75 4.74
N PHE A 96 -3.85 4.97 5.42
CA PHE A 96 -2.75 4.22 4.84
C PHE A 96 -2.93 2.75 5.23
N PHE A 97 -2.88 1.87 4.25
CA PHE A 97 -2.82 0.44 4.48
C PHE A 97 -1.38 0.02 4.78
N GLY A 98 -1.19 -0.88 5.74
CA GLY A 98 0.15 -1.35 6.08
C GLY A 98 0.19 -2.60 6.93
N VAL A 99 1.38 -3.17 7.06
CA VAL A 99 1.65 -4.35 7.89
C VAL A 99 1.79 -3.93 9.35
N MET A 100 1.03 -4.55 10.24
CA MET A 100 1.10 -4.29 11.69
C MET A 100 2.11 -5.19 12.39
N PHE A 101 2.20 -6.45 11.96
CA PHE A 101 3.01 -7.47 12.63
C PHE A 101 3.83 -8.23 11.61
N TYR A 102 5.16 -8.20 11.75
CA TYR A 102 6.05 -9.00 10.92
C TYR A 102 6.14 -10.43 11.45
N VAL A 103 6.06 -11.40 10.56
CA VAL A 103 6.30 -12.81 10.88
C VAL A 103 7.81 -13.12 10.86
N PRO A 104 8.28 -14.06 11.71
CA PRO A 104 9.69 -14.44 11.74
C PRO A 104 10.13 -15.26 10.53
N SER A 105 9.19 -15.75 9.71
CA SER A 105 9.49 -16.51 8.49
C SER A 105 8.38 -16.35 7.46
N VAL A 106 8.77 -16.11 6.20
CA VAL A 106 7.86 -16.00 5.04
C VAL A 106 7.04 -17.27 4.82
N SER A 107 7.55 -18.43 5.25
CA SER A 107 6.83 -19.72 5.19
C SER A 107 5.49 -19.71 5.94
N ARG A 108 5.29 -18.77 6.87
CA ARG A 108 4.02 -18.59 7.60
C ARG A 108 2.95 -17.89 6.76
N LEU A 109 3.35 -17.10 5.77
CA LEU A 109 2.43 -16.41 4.87
C LEU A 109 1.96 -17.40 3.80
N GLN A 110 0.67 -17.74 3.81
CA GLN A 110 0.13 -18.77 2.93
C GLN A 110 -0.20 -18.21 1.55
N GLN A 111 -0.73 -16.99 1.47
CA GLN A 111 -1.08 -16.39 0.20
C GLN A 111 0.10 -15.64 -0.42
N GLU A 112 0.24 -15.77 -1.73
CA GLU A 112 1.21 -15.02 -2.51
C GLU A 112 0.95 -13.50 -2.41
N VAL A 113 -0.32 -13.08 -2.47
CA VAL A 113 -0.67 -11.66 -2.29
C VAL A 113 -0.25 -11.12 -0.93
N THR A 114 -0.35 -11.91 0.15
CA THR A 114 0.15 -11.52 1.47
C THR A 114 1.65 -11.29 1.45
N ARG A 115 2.41 -12.19 0.80
CA ARG A 115 3.87 -12.06 0.65
C ARG A 115 4.24 -10.83 -0.15
N TYR A 116 3.49 -10.55 -1.22
CA TYR A 116 3.70 -9.36 -2.04
C TYR A 116 3.45 -8.06 -1.26
N GLN A 117 2.36 -7.97 -0.48
CA GLN A 117 2.10 -6.80 0.37
C GLN A 117 3.20 -6.61 1.43
N TYR A 118 3.73 -7.70 2.00
CA TYR A 118 4.90 -7.64 2.89
C TYR A 118 6.15 -7.12 2.16
N TYR A 119 6.42 -7.61 0.96
CA TYR A 119 7.52 -7.12 0.13
C TYR A 119 7.41 -5.60 -0.09
N LEU A 120 6.23 -5.11 -0.49
CA LEU A 120 6.01 -3.68 -0.71
C LEU A 120 6.23 -2.85 0.55
N GLN A 121 5.75 -3.32 1.72
CA GLN A 121 6.00 -2.64 2.99
C GLN A 121 7.49 -2.60 3.33
N VAL A 122 8.19 -3.73 3.26
CA VAL A 122 9.62 -3.79 3.61
C VAL A 122 10.45 -2.92 2.66
N LYS A 123 10.17 -2.97 1.37
CA LYS A 123 10.80 -2.10 0.36
C LYS A 123 10.60 -0.64 0.73
N LYS A 124 9.35 -0.24 1.03
CA LYS A 124 9.03 1.13 1.47
C LYS A 124 9.78 1.51 2.74
N ASP A 125 9.83 0.63 3.74
CA ASP A 125 10.48 0.92 5.02
C ASP A 125 12.01 1.05 4.87
N VAL A 126 12.62 0.30 3.95
CA VAL A 126 14.04 0.50 3.57
C VAL A 126 14.21 1.86 2.92
N LEU A 127 13.45 2.19 1.87
CA LEU A 127 13.57 3.44 1.13
C LEU A 127 13.27 4.69 1.99
N ASP A 128 12.33 4.60 2.91
CA ASP A 128 12.00 5.67 3.87
C ASP A 128 13.04 5.75 5.02
N GLY A 129 14.04 4.86 5.06
CA GLY A 129 15.09 4.83 6.10
C GLY A 129 14.62 4.31 7.46
N ARG A 130 13.43 3.71 7.55
CA ARG A 130 12.90 3.11 8.80
C ARG A 130 13.61 1.80 9.14
N LEU A 131 14.03 1.05 8.12
CA LEU A 131 14.86 -0.14 8.25
C LEU A 131 16.29 0.20 7.85
N ILE A 132 17.17 0.29 8.86
CA ILE A 132 18.60 0.56 8.66
C ILE A 132 19.23 -0.68 8.00
N SER A 133 19.93 -0.45 6.90
CA SER A 133 20.70 -1.47 6.19
C SER A 133 22.11 -0.97 5.90
N SER A 134 23.08 -1.89 5.79
CA SER A 134 24.39 -1.55 5.24
C SER A 134 24.31 -1.39 3.73
N PHE A 135 25.28 -0.70 3.11
CA PHE A 135 25.36 -0.58 1.64
C PHE A 135 25.25 -1.92 0.92
N GLU A 136 25.97 -2.94 1.41
CA GLU A 136 25.94 -4.29 0.82
C GLU A 136 24.53 -4.92 0.90
N GLN A 137 23.85 -4.79 2.04
CA GLN A 137 22.48 -5.27 2.19
C GLN A 137 21.51 -4.49 1.29
N GLY A 138 21.65 -3.17 1.21
CA GLY A 138 20.83 -2.31 0.36
C GLY A 138 20.97 -2.67 -1.11
N ILE A 139 22.20 -2.85 -1.61
CA ILE A 139 22.47 -3.28 -2.99
C ILE A 139 21.80 -4.63 -3.28
N ARG A 140 21.95 -5.60 -2.37
CA ARG A 140 21.35 -6.93 -2.55
C ARG A 140 19.82 -6.88 -2.55
N LEU A 141 19.22 -6.11 -1.64
CA LEU A 141 17.77 -5.92 -1.59
C LEU A 141 17.26 -5.22 -2.86
N ALA A 142 17.97 -4.20 -3.33
CA ALA A 142 17.65 -3.50 -4.57
C ALA A 142 17.74 -4.42 -5.79
N GLY A 143 18.78 -5.27 -5.90
CA GLY A 143 18.88 -6.28 -6.97
C GLY A 143 17.74 -7.30 -6.96
N LEU A 144 17.34 -7.77 -5.77
CA LEU A 144 16.18 -8.65 -5.61
C LEU A 144 14.85 -7.93 -5.92
N ALA A 145 14.73 -6.65 -5.56
CA ALA A 145 13.55 -5.85 -5.89
C ALA A 145 13.41 -5.62 -7.40
N VAL A 146 14.53 -5.37 -8.10
CA VAL A 146 14.57 -5.28 -9.56
C VAL A 146 14.15 -6.61 -10.19
N GLN A 147 14.69 -7.73 -9.71
CA GLN A 147 14.29 -9.07 -10.17
C GLN A 147 12.80 -9.32 -9.95
N ALA A 148 12.25 -8.86 -8.82
CA ALA A 148 10.84 -9.02 -8.49
C ALA A 148 9.90 -8.19 -9.38
N ASP A 149 10.30 -6.96 -9.71
CA ASP A 149 9.46 -6.00 -10.45
C ASP A 149 9.63 -6.13 -11.97
N PHE A 150 10.85 -6.37 -12.47
CA PHE A 150 11.19 -6.38 -13.90
C PHE A 150 11.45 -7.78 -14.47
N GLY A 151 11.54 -8.80 -13.62
CA GLY A 151 11.83 -10.17 -14.04
C GLY A 151 13.31 -10.43 -14.32
N ASP A 152 13.60 -11.49 -15.09
CA ASP A 152 14.95 -11.98 -15.32
C ASP A 152 15.82 -10.99 -16.10
N TYR A 153 17.11 -10.94 -15.77
CA TYR A 153 18.08 -10.09 -16.44
C TYR A 153 18.22 -10.44 -17.93
N ASN A 154 17.99 -9.46 -18.79
CA ASN A 154 18.27 -9.56 -20.21
C ASN A 154 19.56 -8.80 -20.57
N GLN A 155 20.57 -9.53 -21.03
CA GLN A 155 21.86 -8.94 -21.42
C GLN A 155 21.79 -8.00 -22.64
N PHE A 156 20.67 -8.01 -23.37
CA PHE A 156 20.47 -7.20 -24.57
C PHE A 156 19.61 -5.95 -24.31
N GLU A 157 19.04 -5.80 -23.13
CA GLU A 157 18.25 -4.62 -22.75
C GLU A 157 19.12 -3.55 -22.10
N SER A 158 18.78 -2.30 -22.37
CA SER A 158 19.43 -1.18 -21.69
C SER A 158 19.00 -1.15 -20.22
N HIS A 159 19.96 -0.93 -19.33
CA HIS A 159 19.74 -0.80 -17.88
C HIS A 159 19.36 0.62 -17.46
N ASP A 160 19.02 1.49 -18.43
CA ASP A 160 18.62 2.88 -18.16
C ASP A 160 17.40 2.98 -17.24
N PHE A 161 16.52 1.97 -17.22
CA PHE A 161 15.37 1.92 -16.31
C PHE A 161 15.77 1.94 -14.83
N LEU A 162 16.97 1.48 -14.48
CA LEU A 162 17.47 1.51 -13.10
C LEU A 162 17.73 2.94 -12.61
N ARG A 163 17.96 3.90 -13.53
CA ARG A 163 18.17 5.31 -13.18
C ARG A 163 16.87 6.03 -12.80
N GLU A 164 15.74 5.58 -13.34
CA GLU A 164 14.41 6.12 -13.03
C GLU A 164 13.74 5.42 -11.84
N TYR A 165 14.30 4.28 -11.40
CA TYR A 165 13.76 3.48 -10.33
C TYR A 165 14.41 3.84 -8.98
N VAL A 166 13.58 4.04 -7.95
CA VAL A 166 14.06 4.40 -6.61
C VAL A 166 14.65 3.18 -5.93
N LEU A 167 15.97 3.02 -6.03
CA LEU A 167 16.71 1.85 -5.52
C LEU A 167 17.14 1.99 -4.06
N PHE A 168 17.38 3.22 -3.59
CA PHE A 168 18.03 3.49 -2.32
C PHE A 168 17.33 4.59 -1.52
N PRO A 169 17.57 4.64 -0.20
CA PRO A 169 17.12 5.74 0.65
C PRO A 169 17.65 7.10 0.19
N MET A 170 16.88 8.17 0.41
CA MET A 170 17.20 9.53 -0.07
C MET A 170 18.52 10.10 0.49
N ASP A 171 18.99 9.63 1.64
CA ASP A 171 20.28 10.02 2.21
C ASP A 171 21.46 9.44 1.43
N TRP A 172 21.28 8.31 0.73
CA TRP A 172 22.32 7.68 -0.08
C TRP A 172 22.41 8.26 -1.49
N THR A 173 21.37 8.97 -1.94
CA THR A 173 21.27 9.55 -3.28
C THR A 173 21.81 10.98 -3.36
N GLN A 174 22.49 11.48 -2.31
CA GLN A 174 22.99 12.87 -2.27
C GLN A 174 24.25 13.07 -3.14
N ASP A 175 25.05 12.03 -3.32
CA ASP A 175 26.25 12.05 -4.16
C ASP A 175 25.97 11.22 -5.43
N GLU A 176 25.94 11.90 -6.58
CA GLU A 176 25.64 11.27 -7.87
C GLU A 176 26.67 10.20 -8.26
N ALA A 177 27.95 10.38 -7.91
CA ALA A 177 29.00 9.41 -8.25
C ALA A 177 28.84 8.13 -7.42
N VAL A 178 28.52 8.28 -6.13
CA VAL A 178 28.21 7.14 -5.26
C VAL A 178 26.94 6.43 -5.74
N LEU A 179 25.90 7.18 -6.10
CA LEU A 179 24.66 6.61 -6.63
C LEU A 179 24.90 5.80 -7.92
N GLU A 180 25.71 6.31 -8.83
CA GLU A 180 26.04 5.59 -10.07
C GLU A 180 26.82 4.30 -9.78
N GLU A 181 27.80 4.33 -8.86
CA GLU A 181 28.53 3.13 -8.43
C GLU A 181 27.59 2.08 -7.81
N LEU A 182 26.69 2.50 -6.93
CA LEU A 182 25.72 1.60 -6.29
C LEU A 182 24.74 1.01 -7.31
N THR A 183 24.28 1.81 -8.26
CA THR A 183 23.37 1.36 -9.33
C THR A 183 24.04 0.32 -10.23
N GLN A 184 25.32 0.49 -10.54
CA GLN A 184 26.09 -0.52 -11.28
C GLN A 184 26.21 -1.84 -10.51
N LYS A 185 26.41 -1.78 -9.19
CA LYS A 185 26.44 -2.99 -8.34
C LYS A 185 25.07 -3.69 -8.29
N VAL A 186 23.97 -2.93 -8.30
CA VAL A 186 22.61 -3.51 -8.40
C VAL A 186 22.42 -4.27 -9.71
N ALA A 187 22.86 -3.72 -10.84
CA ALA A 187 22.78 -4.42 -12.12
C ALA A 187 23.57 -5.75 -12.12
N GLN A 188 24.70 -5.81 -11.41
CA GLN A 188 25.48 -7.04 -11.23
C GLN A 188 24.75 -8.06 -10.33
N GLU A 189 24.12 -7.61 -9.24
CA GLU A 189 23.30 -8.47 -8.38
C GLU A 189 22.07 -9.02 -9.12
N HIS A 190 21.38 -8.18 -9.89
CA HIS A 190 20.23 -8.58 -10.72
C HIS A 190 20.63 -9.69 -11.70
N ARG A 191 21.77 -9.52 -12.40
CA ARG A 191 22.34 -10.55 -13.27
C ARG A 191 22.61 -11.87 -12.55
N THR A 192 23.11 -11.80 -11.31
CA THR A 192 23.44 -12.98 -10.50
C THR A 192 22.19 -13.75 -10.08
N HIS A 193 21.07 -13.06 -9.88
CA HIS A 193 19.81 -13.64 -9.41
C HIS A 193 18.82 -14.01 -10.53
N SER A 194 19.19 -13.83 -11.80
CA SER A 194 18.40 -14.16 -13.00
C SER A 194 17.97 -15.63 -13.14
N ILE A 195 18.37 -16.51 -12.20
CA ILE A 195 18.02 -17.93 -12.16
C ILE A 195 16.87 -18.20 -11.16
N TYR A 196 16.55 -17.23 -10.30
CA TYR A 196 15.45 -17.32 -9.34
C TYR A 196 14.27 -16.51 -9.90
N THR A 197 13.31 -17.20 -10.51
CA THR A 197 12.07 -16.58 -10.98
C THR A 197 11.26 -16.08 -9.78
N LEU A 198 11.42 -14.79 -9.43
CA LEU A 198 10.66 -14.10 -8.38
C LEU A 198 9.56 -13.26 -9.02
N ARG A 199 8.68 -13.85 -9.84
CA ARG A 199 7.62 -13.07 -10.50
C ARG A 199 6.43 -12.93 -9.56
N PHE A 200 6.21 -11.72 -9.04
CA PHE A 200 4.94 -11.34 -8.40
C PHE A 200 3.96 -10.67 -9.40
N ASN A 201 4.44 -10.29 -10.59
CA ASN A 201 3.71 -9.45 -11.56
C ASN A 201 2.83 -10.20 -12.58
N GLU A 202 2.61 -11.52 -12.46
CA GLU A 202 1.78 -12.25 -13.44
C GLU A 202 0.27 -12.32 -13.09
N HIS A 203 -0.16 -11.81 -11.92
CA HIS A 203 -1.53 -12.02 -11.43
C HIS A 203 -2.25 -10.79 -10.85
N VAL A 204 -1.96 -9.58 -11.33
CA VAL A 204 -2.82 -8.39 -11.10
C VAL A 204 -3.43 -7.91 -12.41
#